data_AF-A0A0F2RAE7-F1
#
_entry.id   AF-A0A0F2RAE7-F1
#
_cell.length_a   1.000
_cell.length_b   1.000
_cell.length_c   1.000
_cell.angle_alpha   90.00
_cell.angle_beta   90.00
_cell.angle_gamma   90.00
#
_symmetry.space_group_name_H-M   'P 1'
#
loop_
_entity.id
_entity.type
_entity.pdbx_description
1 polymer ?
#
loop_
_entity_poly.entity_id
_entity_poly.type
_entity_poly.pdbx_seq_one_letter_code
_entity_poly.pdbx_strand_id
1 'polypeptide(L)'
;MVYLPPCRPEHGVGRDDLHRGLRLVVFDGMATQVMATLAGGVFLTAYGLSLGASGSVVGLIAALPFLAQVFQVPGILLVERLRRRRAVTVAAAFGARVALLV
;
A
#
# COMPACT_ATOMS: atom_id res chain seq x y z
N MET A 1 -1.30 14.53 12.17
CA MET A 1 -0.20 14.18 13.10
C MET A 1 -0.71 13.09 14.03
N VAL A 2 -0.58 11.81 13.65
CA VAL A 2 -0.86 10.71 14.57
C VAL A 2 0.46 10.41 15.27
N TYR A 3 0.58 10.90 16.51
CA TYR A 3 1.73 10.63 17.38
C TYR A 3 1.62 9.17 17.84
N LEU A 4 2.39 8.25 17.24
CA LEU A 4 2.61 6.95 17.88
C LEU A 4 3.55 7.19 19.08
N PRO A 5 3.13 6.91 20.33
CA PRO A 5 4.05 6.95 21.45
C PRO A 5 5.21 5.96 21.24
N PRO A 6 6.40 6.23 21.78
CA PRO A 6 7.55 5.34 21.64
C PRO A 6 7.20 3.98 22.23
N CYS A 7 7.29 2.92 21.42
CA CYS A 7 7.15 1.52 21.87
C CYS A 7 8.21 1.20 22.92
N ARG A 8 7.92 1.50 24.18
CA ARG A 8 8.59 0.89 25.32
C ARG A 8 8.01 -0.51 25.46
N PRO A 9 8.84 -1.56 25.57
CA PRO A 9 8.34 -2.90 25.84
C PRO A 9 7.85 -2.95 27.29
N GLU A 10 6.60 -2.51 27.52
CA GLU A 10 5.96 -2.64 28.83
C GLU A 10 5.50 -4.09 29.00
N HIS A 11 6.02 -4.70 30.06
CA HIS A 11 5.87 -6.12 30.35
C HIS A 11 4.47 -6.40 30.88
N GLY A 12 3.53 -6.68 29.96
CA GLY A 12 2.17 -7.10 30.26
C GLY A 12 1.13 -6.38 29.41
N VAL A 13 1.07 -6.68 28.11
CA VAL A 13 -0.04 -6.22 27.26
C VAL A 13 -1.32 -6.84 27.80
N GLY A 14 -2.22 -6.02 28.33
CA GLY A 14 -3.55 -6.46 28.75
C GLY A 14 -4.26 -7.16 27.59
N ARG A 15 -4.97 -8.26 27.86
CA ARG A 15 -5.66 -9.03 26.81
C ARG A 15 -6.57 -8.14 25.96
N ASP A 16 -7.20 -7.13 26.56
CA ASP A 16 -8.06 -6.16 25.88
C ASP A 16 -7.31 -5.26 24.88
N ASP A 17 -6.11 -4.80 25.21
CA ASP A 17 -5.27 -4.01 24.31
C ASP A 17 -4.72 -4.86 23.15
N LEU A 18 -4.42 -6.14 23.41
CA LEU A 18 -4.03 -7.08 22.35
C LEU A 18 -5.18 -7.32 21.37
N HIS A 19 -6.40 -7.55 21.87
CA HIS A 19 -7.58 -7.73 21.02
C HIS A 19 -7.90 -6.48 20.20
N ARG A 20 -7.75 -5.27 20.78
CA ARG A 20 -7.90 -4.00 20.06
C ARG A 20 -6.82 -3.81 18.99
N GLY A 21 -5.56 -4.09 19.32
CA GLY A 21 -4.44 -4.04 18.38
C GLY A 21 -4.63 -4.99 17.20
N LEU A 22 -5.05 -6.24 17.47
CA LEU A 22 -5.37 -7.21 16.41
C LEU A 22 -6.50 -6.70 15.51
N ARG A 23 -7.59 -6.17 16.09
CA ARG A 23 -8.70 -5.61 15.31
C ARG A 23 -8.26 -4.46 14.41
N LEU A 24 -7.40 -3.58 14.92
CA LEU A 24 -6.85 -2.46 14.16
C LEU A 24 -5.96 -2.94 13.01
N VAL A 25 -5.09 -3.92 13.24
CA VAL A 25 -4.24 -4.51 12.18
C VAL A 25 -5.08 -5.20 11.12
N VAL A 26 -6.13 -5.92 11.51
CA VAL A 26 -7.07 -6.53 10.56
C VAL A 26 -7.78 -5.47 9.73
N PHE A 27 -8.26 -4.40 10.36
CA PHE A 27 -8.92 -3.31 9.66
C PHE A 27 -7.98 -2.57 8.69
N ASP A 28 -6.72 -2.34 9.11
CA ASP A 28 -5.68 -1.75 8.26
C ASP A 28 -5.34 -2.64 7.06
N GLY A 29 -5.24 -3.96 7.29
CA GLY A 29 -5.07 -4.94 6.23
C GLY A 29 -6.23 -4.97 5.24
N MET A 30 -7.47 -4.91 5.75
CA MET A 30 -8.68 -4.84 4.92
C MET A 30 -8.72 -3.55 4.09
N ALA A 31 -8.44 -2.39 4.71
CA ALA A 31 -8.40 -1.11 4.00
C ALA A 31 -7.33 -1.09 2.90
N THR A 32 -6.15 -1.62 3.20
CA THR A 32 -5.05 -1.77 2.23
C THR A 32 -5.46 -2.68 1.07
N GLN A 33 -6.14 -3.80 1.36
CA GLN A 33 -6.62 -4.73 0.33
C GLN A 33 -7.71 -4.11 -0.56
N VAL A 34 -8.62 -3.33 0.03
CA VAL A 34 -9.65 -2.59 -0.72
C VAL A 34 -8.99 -1.57 -1.65
N MET A 35 -8.03 -0.79 -1.14
CA MET A 35 -7.24 0.14 -1.96
C MET A 35 -6.49 -0.58 -3.07
N ALA A 36 -5.87 -1.72 -2.78
CA ALA A 36 -5.15 -2.51 -3.78
C ALA A 36 -6.08 -3.09 -4.85
N THR A 37 -7.32 -3.42 -4.51
CA THR A 37 -8.33 -3.93 -5.45
C THR A 37 -8.88 -2.81 -6.33
N LEU A 38 -9.14 -1.63 -5.75
CA LEU A 38 -9.62 -0.43 -6.45
C LEU A 38 -8.56 0.17 -7.37
N ALA A 39 -7.31 0.24 -6.90
CA ALA A 39 -6.15 0.66 -7.70
C ALA A 39 -5.63 -0.47 -8.60
N GLY A 40 -6.08 -1.70 -8.37
CA GLY A 40 -5.68 -2.88 -9.09
C GLY A 40 -6.39 -3.03 -10.44
N GLY A 41 -5.83 -3.91 -11.26
CA GLY A 41 -6.26 -4.08 -12.64
C GLY A 41 -7.73 -4.44 -12.78
N VAL A 42 -8.31 -5.26 -11.91
CA VAL A 42 -9.67 -5.84 -12.09
C VAL A 42 -10.79 -4.80 -12.11
N PHE A 43 -10.75 -3.78 -11.25
CA PHE A 43 -11.77 -2.73 -11.25
C PHE A 43 -11.60 -1.80 -12.46
N LEU A 44 -10.36 -1.40 -12.77
CA LEU A 44 -10.05 -0.58 -13.93
C LEU A 44 -10.31 -1.32 -15.26
N THR A 45 -10.11 -2.63 -15.33
CA THR A 45 -10.41 -3.43 -16.52
C THR A 45 -11.91 -3.51 -16.75
N ALA A 46 -12.70 -3.75 -15.69
CA ALA A 46 -14.16 -3.74 -15.77
C ALA A 46 -14.70 -2.36 -16.20
N TYR A 47 -14.11 -1.28 -15.68
CA TYR A 47 -14.43 0.09 -16.08
C TYR A 47 -14.00 0.41 -17.53
N GLY A 48 -12.83 -0.07 -17.96
CA GLY A 48 -12.40 0.04 -19.35
C GLY A 48 -13.35 -0.69 -20.30
N LEU A 49 -13.82 -1.88 -19.89
CA LEU A 49 -14.80 -2.65 -20.66
C LEU A 49 -16.14 -1.91 -20.80
N SER A 50 -16.60 -1.23 -19.74
CA SER A 50 -17.85 -0.44 -19.80
C SER A 50 -17.73 0.82 -20.66
N LEU A 51 -16.52 1.33 -20.89
CA LEU A 51 -16.22 2.42 -21.83
C LEU A 51 -16.03 1.95 -23.29
N GLY A 52 -16.12 0.64 -23.56
CA GLY A 52 -15.90 0.08 -24.90
C GLY A 52 -14.42 -0.10 -25.27
N ALA A 53 -13.52 -0.21 -24.29
CA ALA A 53 -12.09 -0.36 -24.55
C ALA A 53 -11.76 -1.69 -25.24
N SER A 54 -10.87 -1.63 -26.23
CA SER A 54 -10.31 -2.80 -26.90
C SER A 54 -9.57 -3.71 -25.92
N GLY A 55 -9.62 -5.04 -26.12
CA GLY A 55 -8.99 -6.04 -25.24
C GLY A 55 -7.50 -5.81 -24.96
N SER A 56 -6.80 -5.06 -25.82
CA SER A 56 -5.41 -4.64 -25.60
C SER A 56 -5.24 -3.71 -24.38
N VAL A 57 -6.17 -2.79 -24.16
CA VAL A 57 -6.14 -1.84 -23.02
C VAL A 57 -6.44 -2.58 -21.71
N VAL A 58 -7.37 -3.54 -21.77
CA VAL A 58 -7.69 -4.43 -20.65
C VAL A 58 -6.47 -5.27 -20.26
N GLY A 59 -5.77 -5.85 -21.23
CA GLY A 59 -4.52 -6.58 -20.98
C GLY A 59 -3.44 -5.71 -20.34
N LEU A 60 -3.29 -4.45 -20.79
CA LEU A 60 -2.33 -3.51 -20.22
C LEU A 60 -2.66 -3.16 -18.76
N ILE A 61 -3.93 -2.83 -18.46
CA ILE A 61 -4.39 -2.54 -17.10
C ILE A 61 -4.23 -3.77 -16.19
N ALA A 62 -4.53 -4.97 -16.69
CA ALA A 62 -4.36 -6.23 -15.95
C ALA A 62 -2.89 -6.54 -15.63
N ALA A 63 -1.95 -6.08 -16.47
CA ALA A 63 -0.52 -6.28 -16.27
C ALA A 63 0.12 -5.31 -15.26
N LEU A 64 -0.48 -4.13 -15.01
CA LEU A 64 0.01 -3.15 -14.03
C LEU A 64 0.30 -3.71 -12.63
N PRO A 65 -0.60 -4.48 -11.98
CA PRO A 65 -0.32 -5.04 -10.66
C PRO A 65 0.86 -6.02 -10.66
N PHE A 66 1.02 -6.80 -11.73
CA PHE A 66 2.18 -7.69 -11.89
C PHE A 66 3.48 -6.89 -12.03
N LEU A 67 3.45 -5.79 -12.80
CA LEU A 67 4.58 -4.88 -12.90
C LEU A 67 4.94 -4.28 -11.53
N ALA A 68 3.94 -3.86 -10.76
CA ALA A 68 4.12 -3.35 -9.42
C ALA A 68 4.75 -4.39 -8.48
N GLN A 69 4.36 -5.66 -8.58
CA GLN A 69 4.98 -6.76 -7.85
C GLN A 69 6.45 -6.97 -8.21
N VAL A 70 6.82 -6.87 -9.50
CA VAL A 70 8.23 -6.95 -9.93
C VAL A 70 9.05 -5.80 -9.34
N PHE A 71 8.49 -4.58 -9.31
CA PHE A 71 9.13 -3.42 -8.69
C PHE A 71 9.14 -3.45 -7.15
N GLN A 72 8.31 -4.28 -6.52
CA GLN A 72 8.21 -4.37 -5.06
C GLN A 72 9.51 -4.89 -4.43
N VAL A 73 10.14 -5.91 -5.02
CA VAL A 73 11.39 -6.52 -4.52
C VAL A 73 12.56 -5.52 -4.45
N PRO A 74 12.90 -4.78 -5.53
CA PRO A 74 13.95 -3.76 -5.44
C PRO A 74 13.54 -2.59 -4.53
N GLY A 75 12.24 -2.27 -4.43
CA GLY A 75 11.75 -1.28 -3.48
C GLY A 75 12.05 -1.65 -2.02
N ILE A 76 11.80 -2.90 -1.64
CA ILE A 76 12.13 -3.42 -0.30
C ILE A 76 13.65 -3.39 -0.07
N LEU A 77 14.43 -3.87 -1.04
CA LEU A 77 15.88 -3.90 -0.94
C LEU A 77 16.48 -2.48 -0.83
N LEU A 78 15.91 -1.50 -1.52
CA LEU A 78 16.31 -0.09 -1.45
C LEU A 78 15.99 0.50 -0.06
N VAL A 79 14.80 0.24 0.48
CA VAL A 79 14.42 0.64 1.85
C VAL A 79 15.36 0.03 2.89
N GLU A 80 15.73 -1.24 2.71
CA GLU A 80 16.58 -1.98 3.62
C GLU A 80 18.04 -1.54 3.56
N ARG A 81 18.59 -1.34 2.34
CA ARG A 81 19.96 -0.82 2.11
C ARG A 81 20.18 0.57 2.70
N LEU A 82 19.17 1.44 2.67
CA LEU A 82 19.30 2.82 3.16
C LEU A 82 19.24 2.95 4.68
N ARG A 83 18.78 1.92 5.43
CA ARG A 83 18.62 1.85 6.93
C ARG A 83 17.97 3.06 7.63
N ARG A 84 17.61 4.12 6.90
CA ARG A 84 16.94 5.35 7.36
C ARG A 84 15.48 5.32 6.93
N ARG A 85 14.71 4.41 7.54
CA ARG A 85 13.29 4.14 7.21
C ARG A 85 12.44 5.42 7.03
N ARG A 86 12.71 6.48 7.80
CA ARG A 86 12.02 7.79 7.72
C ARG A 86 12.34 8.58 6.44
N ALA A 87 13.58 8.57 5.96
CA ALA A 87 13.96 9.34 4.77
C ALA A 87 13.33 8.75 3.50
N VAL A 88 13.29 7.42 3.42
CA VAL A 88 12.70 6.72 2.27
C VAL A 88 11.18 6.88 2.25
N THR A 89 10.50 6.82 3.40
CA THR A 89 9.06 7.10 3.48
C THR A 89 8.74 8.55 3.15
N VAL A 90 9.55 9.52 3.59
CA VAL A 90 9.34 10.94 3.24
C VAL A 90 9.56 11.17 1.75
N ALA A 91 10.60 10.60 1.15
CA ALA A 91 10.84 10.73 -0.29
C ALA A 91 9.75 10.05 -1.14
N ALA A 92 9.31 8.85 -0.75
CA ALA A 92 8.21 8.16 -1.41
C ALA A 92 6.88 8.90 -1.26
N ALA A 93 6.58 9.44 -0.06
CA ALA A 93 5.41 10.27 0.17
C ALA A 93 5.47 11.57 -0.62
N PHE A 94 6.65 12.19 -0.75
CA PHE A 94 6.85 13.38 -1.57
C PHE A 94 6.60 13.07 -3.05
N GLY A 95 7.16 11.97 -3.57
CA GLY A 95 6.89 11.51 -4.94
C GLY A 95 5.41 11.22 -5.20
N ALA A 96 4.74 10.53 -4.27
CA ALA A 96 3.30 10.27 -4.36
C ALA A 96 2.46 11.55 -4.33
N ARG A 97 2.85 12.56 -3.53
CA ARG A 97 2.18 13.85 -3.47
C ARG A 97 2.39 14.68 -4.73
N VAL A 98 3.58 14.63 -5.34
CA VAL A 98 3.86 15.30 -6.62
C VAL A 98 3.09 14.64 -7.76
N ALA A 99 3.02 13.30 -7.78
CA ALA A 99 2.24 12.57 -8.77
C ALA A 99 0.72 12.80 -8.66
N LEU A 100 0.22 13.16 -7.47
CA LEU A 100 -1.18 13.52 -7.26
C LEU A 100 -1.47 14.99 -7.62
N LEU A 101 -0.45 15.84 -7.67
CA LEU A 101 -0.56 17.27 -7.99
C LEU A 101 -0.45 17.56 -9.50
N VAL A 102 -0.02 16.57 -10.29
CA VAL A 102 -0.02 16.57 -11.76
C VAL A 102 -1.27 15.89 -12.26
#